data_AF-A0A517WVB9-F1
#
_entry.id   AF-A0A517WVB9-F1
#
_cell.length_a   1.000
_cell.length_b   1.000
_cell.length_c   1.000
_cell.angle_alpha   90.00
_cell.angle_beta   90.00
_cell.angle_gamma   90.00
#
_symmetry.space_group_name_H-M   'P 1'
#
loop_
_entity.id
_entity.type
_entity.pdbx_description
1 polymer ?
#
loop_
_entity_poly.entity_id
_entity_poly.type
_entity_poly.pdbx_seq_one_letter_code
_entity_poly.pdbx_strand_id
1 'polypeptide(L)'
;MESETTPQQARTQLEQQAAPPKRSWRRYLISSLIQVTILLTLYVLSIGPFFWQWFASYNSMGSPFFAAFYMPLLFVCEYVPPISDGVNWYINLWIG
;
A
#
# COMPACT_ATOMS: atom_id res chain seq x y z
N MET A 1 -45.39 22.86 41.49
CA MET A 1 -44.13 22.09 41.50
C MET A 1 -43.67 22.05 40.06
N GLU A 2 -42.97 23.12 39.67
CA GLU A 2 -42.60 23.39 38.28
C GLU A 2 -41.26 22.72 37.95
N SER A 3 -41.25 22.07 36.79
CA SER A 3 -40.23 21.15 36.33
C SER A 3 -39.04 21.91 35.75
N GLU A 4 -38.00 22.18 36.55
CA GLU A 4 -36.77 22.89 36.13
C GLU A 4 -35.66 21.97 35.58
N THR A 5 -35.96 20.79 35.04
CA THR A 5 -34.92 19.84 34.58
C THR A 5 -34.56 19.95 33.08
N THR A 6 -35.27 20.75 32.31
CA THR A 6 -35.22 20.71 30.83
C THR A 6 -33.97 21.33 30.17
N PRO A 7 -33.34 22.42 30.64
CA PRO A 7 -32.22 23.04 29.90
C PRO A 7 -30.89 22.28 30.03
N GLN A 8 -30.67 21.62 31.17
CA GLN A 8 -29.38 21.00 31.51
C GLN A 8 -29.18 19.65 30.82
N GLN A 9 -30.26 18.87 30.65
CA GLN A 9 -30.23 17.64 29.86
C GLN A 9 -30.02 17.91 28.37
N ALA A 10 -30.54 19.02 27.84
CA ALA A 10 -30.36 19.40 26.43
C ALA A 10 -28.90 19.78 26.10
N ARG A 11 -28.21 20.50 26.99
CA ARG A 11 -26.77 20.83 26.81
C ARG A 11 -25.88 19.59 26.84
N THR A 12 -26.16 18.66 27.75
CA THR A 12 -25.36 17.44 27.92
C THR A 12 -25.46 16.53 26.69
N GLN A 13 -26.64 16.45 26.05
CA GLN A 13 -26.82 15.68 24.80
C GLN A 13 -26.13 16.33 23.59
N LEU A 14 -26.10 17.66 23.51
CA LEU A 14 -25.37 18.39 22.46
C LEU A 14 -23.84 18.17 22.55
N GLU A 15 -23.30 18.09 23.76
CA GLU A 15 -21.87 17.87 23.98
C GLU A 15 -21.45 16.42 23.69
N GLN A 16 -22.34 15.45 23.97
CA GLN A 16 -22.07 14.02 23.77
C GLN A 16 -22.15 13.59 22.29
N GLN A 17 -22.85 14.34 21.44
CA GLN A 17 -22.88 14.13 19.99
C GLN A 17 -21.67 14.74 19.24
N ALA A 18 -20.83 15.54 19.91
CA ALA A 18 -19.69 16.21 19.28
C ALA A 18 -18.41 15.34 19.16
N ALA A 19 -18.42 14.09 19.66
CA ALA A 19 -17.29 13.19 19.52
C ALA A 19 -17.33 12.50 18.14
N PRO A 20 -16.36 12.75 17.22
CA PRO A 20 -16.38 12.13 15.91
C PRO A 20 -16.26 10.59 16.04
N PRO A 21 -16.95 9.82 15.19
CA PRO A 21 -16.95 8.37 15.28
C PRO A 21 -15.55 7.81 14.97
N LYS A 22 -14.80 7.39 16.00
CA LYS A 22 -13.50 6.71 15.89
C LYS A 22 -13.52 5.38 15.10
N ARG A 23 -14.69 4.92 14.65
CA ARG A 23 -14.89 3.61 14.02
C ARG A 23 -14.66 3.61 12.49
N SER A 24 -14.67 4.76 11.82
CA SER A 24 -14.44 4.83 10.37
C SER A 24 -12.96 4.67 10.01
N TRP A 25 -12.06 5.27 10.80
CA TRP A 25 -10.63 5.32 10.49
C TRP A 25 -9.96 3.95 10.40
N ARG A 26 -10.35 3.00 11.28
CA ARG A 26 -9.85 1.61 11.20
C ARG A 26 -10.27 0.91 9.91
N ARG A 27 -11.51 1.12 9.44
CA ARG A 27 -11.99 0.54 8.18
C ARG A 27 -11.29 1.18 6.98
N TYR A 28 -11.08 2.50 7.01
CA TYR A 28 -10.29 3.18 5.99
C TYR A 28 -8.83 2.70 5.98
N LEU A 29 -8.20 2.50 7.14
CA LEU A 29 -6.87 1.93 7.26
C LEU A 29 -6.80 0.51 6.70
N ILE A 30 -7.77 -0.35 7.03
CA ILE A 30 -7.81 -1.72 6.50
C ILE A 30 -8.02 -1.72 4.98
N SER A 31 -8.99 -0.95 4.48
CA SER A 31 -9.22 -0.84 3.03
C SER A 31 -7.99 -0.27 2.30
N SER A 32 -7.32 0.72 2.90
CA SER A 32 -6.09 1.30 2.36
C SER A 32 -4.95 0.28 2.36
N LEU A 33 -4.76 -0.49 3.44
CA LEU A 33 -3.78 -1.57 3.50
C LEU A 33 -4.02 -2.63 2.43
N ILE A 34 -5.28 -3.03 2.21
CA ILE A 34 -5.64 -3.98 1.16
C ILE A 34 -5.29 -3.41 -0.22
N GLN A 35 -5.64 -2.16 -0.50
CA GLN A 35 -5.31 -1.51 -1.77
C GLN A 35 -3.80 -1.40 -1.99
N VAL A 36 -3.04 -0.99 -0.97
CA VAL A 36 -1.58 -0.92 -1.04
C VAL A 36 -0.98 -2.31 -1.29
N THR A 37 -1.50 -3.34 -0.63
CA THR A 37 -1.05 -4.72 -0.83
C THR A 37 -1.31 -5.20 -2.26
N ILE A 38 -2.48 -4.90 -2.81
CA ILE A 38 -2.82 -5.22 -4.20
C ILE A 38 -1.88 -4.48 -5.16
N LEU A 39 -1.69 -3.18 -4.98
CA LEU A 39 -0.80 -2.37 -5.82
C LEU A 39 0.65 -2.85 -5.75
N LEU A 40 1.14 -3.16 -4.56
CA LEU A 40 2.48 -3.71 -4.36
C LEU A 40 2.62 -5.06 -5.08
N THR A 41 1.62 -5.94 -4.95
CA THR A 41 1.62 -7.23 -5.63
C THR A 41 1.66 -7.04 -7.15
N LEU A 42 0.80 -6.16 -7.69
CA LEU A 42 0.80 -5.83 -9.12
C LEU A 42 2.13 -5.23 -9.60
N TYR A 43 2.77 -4.40 -8.77
CA TYR A 43 4.10 -3.85 -9.03
C TYR A 43 5.20 -4.92 -9.06
N VAL A 44 5.17 -5.89 -8.15
CA VAL A 44 6.11 -7.02 -8.22
C VAL A 44 5.84 -7.86 -9.46
N LEU A 45 4.57 -8.17 -9.76
CA LEU A 45 4.21 -8.94 -10.94
C LEU A 45 4.55 -8.19 -12.25
N SER A 46 4.54 -6.86 -12.26
CA SER A 46 4.90 -6.13 -13.48
C SER A 46 6.36 -6.27 -13.89
N ILE A 47 7.27 -6.72 -12.99
CA ILE A 47 8.68 -6.93 -13.35
C ILE A 47 8.86 -7.99 -14.43
N GLY A 48 7.95 -8.97 -14.54
CA GLY A 48 8.02 -10.05 -15.52
C GLY A 48 8.03 -9.52 -16.96
N PRO A 49 6.91 -8.93 -17.44
CA PRO A 49 6.83 -8.39 -18.80
C PRO A 49 7.77 -7.20 -19.04
N PHE A 50 8.12 -6.43 -18.01
CA PHE A 50 9.04 -5.29 -18.10
C PHE A 50 10.51 -5.65 -17.79
N PHE A 51 10.83 -6.94 -17.65
CA PHE A 51 12.16 -7.37 -17.25
C PHE A 51 13.23 -6.90 -18.23
N TRP A 52 12.96 -7.03 -19.53
CA TRP A 52 13.89 -6.61 -20.58
C TRP A 52 14.16 -5.10 -20.56
N GLN A 53 13.12 -4.28 -20.36
CA GLN A 53 13.25 -2.83 -20.23
C GLN A 53 14.06 -2.47 -18.99
N TRP A 54 13.78 -3.12 -17.85
CA TRP A 54 14.56 -2.94 -16.64
C TRP A 54 16.02 -3.35 -16.86
N PHE A 55 16.28 -4.52 -17.45
CA PHE A 55 17.62 -5.04 -17.72
C PHE A 55 18.41 -4.12 -18.65
N ALA A 56 17.79 -3.62 -19.72
CA ALA A 56 18.38 -2.66 -20.65
C ALA A 56 18.67 -1.30 -19.99
N SER A 57 17.77 -0.83 -19.13
CA SER A 57 17.97 0.39 -18.33
C SER A 57 19.08 0.23 -17.28
N TYR A 58 19.22 -0.94 -16.67
CA TYR A 58 20.22 -1.23 -15.64
C TYR A 58 21.62 -1.42 -16.24
N ASN A 59 21.74 -2.12 -17.38
CA ASN A 59 23.03 -2.45 -18.01
C ASN A 59 23.56 -1.41 -19.01
N SER A 60 22.98 -0.22 -19.04
CA SER A 60 23.41 0.92 -19.87
C SER A 60 23.13 0.78 -21.38
N MET A 61 21.86 1.00 -21.76
CA MET A 61 21.46 1.51 -23.09
C MET A 61 20.03 2.12 -23.12
N GLY A 62 19.42 2.43 -21.97
CA GLY A 62 18.02 2.87 -21.86
C GLY A 62 17.76 3.98 -20.83
N SER A 63 16.50 4.43 -20.73
CA SER A 63 16.06 5.45 -19.77
C SER A 63 16.31 4.99 -18.32
N PRO A 64 16.87 5.84 -17.43
CA PRO A 64 17.16 5.47 -16.03
C PRO A 64 15.90 5.23 -15.19
N PHE A 65 14.72 5.56 -15.73
CA PHE A 65 13.46 5.46 -15.03
C PHE A 65 13.16 4.04 -14.55
N PHE A 66 13.25 3.02 -15.41
CA PHE A 66 12.90 1.65 -15.02
C PHE A 66 13.89 1.06 -14.00
N ALA A 67 15.18 1.41 -14.11
CA ALA A 67 16.19 1.00 -13.14
C ALA A 67 15.90 1.58 -11.74
N ALA A 68 15.57 2.87 -11.66
CA ALA A 68 15.20 3.51 -10.40
C ALA A 68 13.84 3.05 -9.87
N PHE A 69 12.88 2.75 -10.76
CA PHE A 69 11.53 2.31 -10.39
C PHE A 69 11.53 0.94 -9.71
N TYR A 70 12.41 0.02 -10.14
CA TYR A 70 12.52 -1.34 -9.59
C TYR A 70 13.65 -1.51 -8.56
N MET A 71 14.38 -0.44 -8.23
CA MET A 71 15.42 -0.43 -7.20
C MET A 71 14.93 -0.90 -5.81
N PRO A 72 13.75 -0.47 -5.33
CA PRO A 72 13.22 -0.98 -4.05
C PRO A 72 12.99 -2.49 -4.06
N LEU A 73 12.54 -3.04 -5.19
CA LEU A 73 12.33 -4.48 -5.35
C LEU A 73 13.66 -5.25 -5.28
N LEU A 74 14.71 -4.73 -5.93
CA LEU A 74 16.07 -5.27 -5.83
C LEU A 74 16.56 -5.33 -4.38
N PHE A 75 16.41 -4.22 -3.64
CA PHE A 75 16.78 -4.19 -2.22
C PHE A 75 16.04 -5.28 -1.43
N VAL A 76 14.72 -5.42 -1.62
CA VAL A 76 13.95 -6.47 -0.93
C VAL A 76 14.47 -7.87 -1.28
N CYS A 77 14.80 -8.11 -2.55
CA CYS A 77 15.39 -9.37 -2.97
C CYS A 77 16.77 -9.62 -2.33
N GLU A 78 17.60 -8.59 -2.16
CA GLU A 78 18.91 -8.70 -1.49
C GLU A 78 18.77 -9.03 0.01
N TYR A 79 17.80 -8.43 0.70
CA TYR A 79 17.59 -8.68 2.14
C TYR A 79 16.83 -9.97 2.43
N VAL A 80 16.03 -10.47 1.48
CA VAL A 80 15.16 -11.63 1.67
C VAL A 80 15.41 -12.66 0.57
N PRO A 81 16.37 -13.60 0.78
CA PRO A 81 16.72 -14.63 -0.20
C PRO A 81 15.54 -15.41 -0.82
N PRO A 82 14.53 -15.88 -0.05
CA PRO A 82 13.42 -16.62 -0.65
C PRO A 82 12.55 -15.76 -1.57
N ILE A 83 12.51 -14.44 -1.37
CA ILE A 83 11.81 -13.53 -2.29
C ILE A 83 12.61 -13.41 -3.59
N SER A 84 13.94 -13.31 -3.50
CA SER A 84 14.81 -13.31 -4.69
C SER A 84 14.59 -14.55 -5.55
N ASP A 85 14.61 -15.74 -4.95
CA ASP A 85 14.41 -17.00 -5.67
C ASP A 85 13.04 -17.06 -6.35
N GLY A 86 11.97 -16.63 -5.66
CA GLY A 86 10.62 -16.57 -6.21
C GLY A 86 10.48 -15.57 -7.35
N VAL A 87 11.05 -14.37 -7.22
CA VAL A 87 11.05 -13.35 -8.27
C VAL A 87 11.87 -13.80 -9.47
N ASN A 88 13.02 -14.44 -9.25
CA ASN A 88 13.86 -14.97 -10.31
C ASN A 88 13.18 -16.13 -11.05
N TRP A 89 12.55 -17.05 -10.33
CA TRP A 89 11.69 -18.09 -10.93
C TRP A 89 10.57 -17.48 -11.77
N TYR A 90 9.90 -16.45 -11.26
CA TYR A 90 8.85 -15.75 -11.97
C TYR A 90 9.38 -15.08 -13.24
N ILE A 91 10.49 -14.35 -13.16
CA ILE A 91 11.14 -13.71 -14.32
C ILE A 91 11.51 -14.76 -15.37
N ASN A 92 12.08 -15.90 -14.97
CA ASN A 92 12.45 -16.99 -15.87
C ASN A 92 11.26 -17.51 -16.71
N LEU A 93 10.02 -17.41 -16.22
CA LEU A 93 8.83 -17.76 -17.03
C LEU A 93 8.60 -16.78 -18.20
N TRP A 94 9.10 -15.55 -18.12
CA TRP A 94 8.94 -14.51 -19.15
C TRP A 94 10.09 -14.43 -20.13
N ILE A 95 11.31 -14.77 -19.69
CA ILE A 95 12.52 -14.76 -20.53
C ILE A 95 12.86 -16.12 -21.14
N GLY A 96 12.09 -17.16 -20.81
CA GLY A 96 12.30 -18.55 -21.24
C GLY A 96 12.50 -18.74 -22.73
#